data_AF-M1PP57-F1
#
_entry.id   AF-M1PP57-F1
#
_cell.length_a   1.000
_cell.length_b   1.000
_cell.length_c   1.000
_cell.angle_alpha   90.00
_cell.angle_beta   90.00
_cell.angle_gamma   90.00
#
_symmetry.space_group_name_H-M   'P 1'
#
loop_
_entity.id
_entity.type
_entity.pdbx_description
1 polymer ?
#
loop_
_entity_poly.entity_id
_entity_poly.type
_entity_poly.pdbx_seq_one_letter_code
_entity_poly.pdbx_strand_id
1 'polypeptide(L)'
;MKQFIGGVIAVMSKRSTGVVFCLIAALLYSTRYIAAAIFGSGVSTWNSELFNSMLEYVGGELVTLSIISLVVGIVYLIWAELAKN
;
A
#
# COMPACT_ATOMS: atom_id res chain seq x y z
N MET A 1 -30.48 -7.00 -7.13
CA MET A 1 -29.89 -6.57 -5.84
C MET A 1 -28.72 -7.45 -5.32
N LYS A 2 -28.45 -8.62 -5.91
CA LYS A 2 -27.29 -9.47 -5.53
C LYS A 2 -25.92 -9.00 -6.08
N GLN A 3 -25.90 -8.07 -7.04
CA GLN A 3 -24.69 -7.53 -7.66
C GLN A 3 -23.94 -6.52 -6.77
N PHE A 4 -24.63 -5.87 -5.83
CA PHE A 4 -24.06 -4.77 -5.03
C PHE A 4 -23.27 -5.25 -3.80
N ILE A 5 -23.57 -6.46 -3.30
CA ILE A 5 -22.88 -7.05 -2.15
C ILE A 5 -21.69 -7.91 -2.62
N GLY A 6 -21.77 -8.53 -3.81
CA GLY A 6 -20.67 -9.29 -4.41
C GLY A 6 -19.43 -8.46 -4.79
N GLY A 7 -19.58 -7.14 -4.89
CA GLY A 7 -18.47 -6.20 -5.11
C GLY A 7 -17.68 -5.84 -3.84
N VAL A 8 -18.30 -5.93 -2.66
CA VAL A 8 -17.67 -5.57 -1.36
C VAL A 8 -16.77 -6.68 -0.82
N ILE A 9 -17.03 -7.94 -1.20
CA ILE A 9 -16.25 -9.13 -0.83
C ILE A 9 -15.51 -9.72 -2.04
N ALA A 10 -15.10 -8.86 -2.99
CA ALA A 10 -14.51 -9.20 -4.29
C ALA A 10 -13.92 -10.62 -4.37
N VAL A 11 -14.77 -11.53 -4.83
CA VAL A 11 -14.47 -12.74 -5.59
C VAL A 11 -13.24 -13.53 -5.12
N MET A 12 -13.48 -14.64 -4.43
CA MET A 12 -12.49 -15.68 -4.16
C MET A 12 -11.97 -16.32 -5.46
N SER A 13 -11.01 -15.65 -6.09
CA SER A 13 -10.17 -16.14 -7.18
C SER A 13 -8.74 -15.65 -6.90
N LYS A 14 -7.72 -16.46 -7.22
CA LYS A 14 -6.30 -16.14 -6.92
C LYS A 14 -5.88 -14.73 -7.38
N ARG A 15 -6.57 -14.20 -8.40
CA ARG A 15 -6.41 -12.86 -8.97
C ARG A 15 -6.81 -11.75 -7.99
N SER A 16 -7.95 -11.84 -7.31
CA SER A 16 -8.40 -10.82 -6.37
C SER A 16 -7.47 -10.71 -5.15
N THR A 17 -6.96 -11.84 -4.66
CA THR A 17 -6.00 -11.87 -3.54
C THR A 17 -4.72 -11.10 -3.87
N GLY A 18 -4.17 -11.29 -5.08
CA GLY A 18 -2.98 -10.54 -5.52
C GLY A 18 -3.23 -9.03 -5.64
N VAL A 19 -4.37 -8.62 -6.20
CA VAL A 19 -4.74 -7.19 -6.31
C VAL A 19 -4.92 -6.55 -4.93
N VAL A 20 -5.58 -7.23 -3.99
CA VAL A 20 -5.77 -6.73 -2.62
C VAL A 20 -4.42 -6.56 -1.92
N PHE A 21 -3.49 -7.49 -2.11
CA PHE A 21 -2.15 -7.37 -1.52
C PHE A 21 -1.37 -6.18 -2.10
N CYS A 22 -1.47 -5.93 -3.41
CA CYS A 22 -0.92 -4.72 -4.03
C CYS A 22 -1.57 -3.43 -3.51
N LEU A 23 -2.90 -3.42 -3.29
CA LEU A 23 -3.59 -2.27 -2.70
C LEU A 23 -3.13 -2.01 -1.26
N ILE A 24 -2.96 -3.06 -0.45
CA ILE A 24 -2.42 -2.96 0.91
C ILE A 24 -0.99 -2.40 0.89
N ALA A 25 -0.15 -2.86 -0.05
CA ALA A 25 1.20 -2.33 -0.22
C ALA A 25 1.20 -0.82 -0.55
N ALA A 26 0.37 -0.39 -1.49
CA ALA A 26 0.22 1.02 -1.86
C ALA A 26 -0.27 1.88 -0.67
N LEU A 27 -1.24 1.36 0.09
CA LEU A 27 -1.74 2.04 1.30
C LEU A 27 -0.66 2.16 2.38
N LEU A 28 0.10 1.09 2.65
CA LEU A 28 1.22 1.12 3.60
C LEU A 28 2.29 2.14 3.19
N TYR A 29 2.62 2.21 1.89
CA TYR A 29 3.57 3.20 1.37
C TYR A 29 3.05 4.63 1.54
N SER A 30 1.79 4.87 1.13
CA SER A 30 1.18 6.19 1.20
C SER A 30 1.02 6.70 2.63
N THR A 31 0.75 5.82 3.59
CA THR A 31 0.59 6.16 5.01
C THR A 31 1.82 6.86 5.58
N ARG A 32 3.04 6.46 5.18
CA ARG A 32 4.28 7.14 5.61
C ARG A 32 4.32 8.61 5.17
N TYR A 33 3.98 8.86 3.91
CA TYR A 33 3.95 10.21 3.35
C TYR A 33 2.81 11.05 3.93
N ILE A 34 1.64 10.44 4.16
CA ILE A 34 0.49 11.09 4.79
C ILE A 34 0.83 11.45 6.25
N ALA A 35 1.48 10.57 7.00
CA ALA A 35 1.90 10.85 8.38
C ALA A 35 2.90 12.02 8.45
N ALA A 36 3.90 12.03 7.56
CA ALA A 36 4.84 13.14 7.46
C ALA A 36 4.15 14.45 7.05
N ALA A 37 3.16 14.39 6.15
CA ALA A 37 2.39 15.56 5.72
C ALA A 37 1.46 16.10 6.82
N ILE A 38 0.83 15.23 7.61
CA ILE A 38 0.00 15.63 8.76
C ILE A 38 0.88 16.31 9.81
N PHE A 39 2.04 15.74 10.14
CA PHE A 39 2.97 16.35 11.08
C PHE A 39 3.54 17.67 10.53
N GLY A 40 3.81 17.72 9.22
CA GLY A 40 4.24 18.92 8.49
C GLY A 40 3.17 20.02 8.40
N SER A 41 1.88 19.69 8.51
CA SER A 41 0.79 20.68 8.39
C SER A 41 0.77 21.70 9.54
N GLY A 42 1.38 21.38 10.68
CA GLY A 42 1.47 22.26 11.85
C GLY A 42 2.72 23.15 11.89
N VAL A 43 3.69 22.96 10.99
CA VAL A 43 4.93 23.76 10.98
C VAL A 43 4.81 24.94 10.01
N SER A 44 5.26 26.11 10.46
CA SER A 44 5.19 27.38 9.71
C SER A 44 6.19 27.47 8.55
N THR A 45 7.13 26.52 8.44
CA THR A 45 8.17 26.50 7.40
C THR A 45 8.18 25.14 6.72
N TRP A 46 7.94 25.15 5.42
CA TRP A 46 7.99 23.96 4.56
C TRP A 46 9.37 23.87 3.92
N ASN A 47 10.30 23.15 4.56
CA ASN A 47 11.62 22.86 4.02
C ASN A 47 11.75 21.35 3.75
N SER A 48 12.37 21.01 2.62
CA SER A 48 12.73 19.64 2.24
C SER A 48 13.52 18.90 3.33
N GLU A 49 14.40 19.61 4.04
CA GLU A 49 15.19 19.04 5.14
C GLU A 49 14.30 18.61 6.32
N LEU A 50 13.36 19.47 6.72
CA LEU A 50 12.40 19.18 7.80
C LEU A 50 11.49 18.00 7.45
N PHE A 51 11.01 17.94 6.20
CA PHE A 51 10.20 16.83 5.74
C PHE A 51 10.99 15.52 5.71
N ASN A 52 12.28 15.58 5.34
CA ASN A 52 13.15 14.40 5.34
C ASN A 52 13.42 13.91 6.77
N SER A 53 13.65 14.82 7.73
CA SER A 53 13.76 14.46 9.15
C SER A 53 12.46 13.86 9.71
N MET A 54 11.29 14.34 9.27
CA MET A 54 10.00 13.73 9.62
C MET A 54 9.83 12.33 9.01
N LEU A 55 10.24 12.15 7.76
CA LEU A 55 10.24 10.83 7.09
C LEU A 55 11.20 9.84 7.76
N GLU A 56 12.34 10.33 8.26
CA GLU A 56 13.30 9.55 9.04
C GLU A 56 12.72 9.18 10.41
N TYR A 57 12.01 10.11 11.07
CA TYR A 57 11.32 9.87 12.34
C TYR A 57 10.20 8.82 12.24
N VAL A 58 9.44 8.83 11.13
CA VAL A 58 8.43 7.78 10.86
C VAL A 58 9.08 6.40 10.63
N GLY A 59 10.37 6.35 10.31
CA GLY A 59 11.13 5.13 10.12
C GLY A 59 10.93 4.46 8.76
N GLY A 60 11.88 3.58 8.40
CA GLY A 60 11.89 2.82 7.14
C GLY A 60 11.18 1.46 7.21
N GLU A 61 10.78 1.02 8.40
CA GLU A 61 10.15 -0.28 8.66
C GLU A 61 8.85 -0.46 7.84
N LEU A 62 7.99 0.57 7.82
CA LEU A 62 6.73 0.55 7.06
C LEU A 62 6.95 0.46 5.54
N VAL A 63 8.03 1.07 5.04
CA VAL A 63 8.37 1.00 3.61
C VAL A 63 8.93 -0.37 3.26
N THR A 64 9.77 -0.93 4.12
CA THR A 64 10.31 -2.28 3.94
C THR A 64 9.18 -3.32 3.89
N LEU A 65 8.21 -3.24 4.82
CA LEU A 65 7.02 -4.09 4.83
C LEU A 65 6.13 -3.87 3.60
N SER A 66 5.96 -2.62 3.14
CA SER A 66 5.22 -2.30 1.92
C SER A 66 5.87 -2.93 0.69
N ILE A 67 7.20 -2.88 0.55
CA ILE A 67 7.92 -3.49 -0.58
C ILE A 67 7.76 -5.01 -0.56
N ILE A 68 7.92 -5.64 0.60
CA ILE A 68 7.71 -7.10 0.75
C ILE A 68 6.28 -7.46 0.35
N SER A 69 5.31 -6.66 0.81
CA SER A 69 3.91 -6.85 0.45
C SER A 69 3.70 -6.72 -1.07
N LEU A 70 4.28 -5.71 -1.70
CA LEU A 70 4.20 -5.52 -3.15
C LEU A 70 4.76 -6.72 -3.93
N VAL A 71 5.94 -7.22 -3.52
CA VAL A 71 6.58 -8.37 -4.16
C VAL A 71 5.70 -9.61 -4.07
N VAL A 72 5.18 -9.91 -2.87
CA VAL A 72 4.27 -11.05 -2.68
C VAL A 72 3.00 -10.90 -3.51
N GLY A 73 2.43 -9.68 -3.60
CA GLY A 73 1.25 -9.39 -4.42
C GLY A 73 1.49 -9.64 -5.90
N ILE A 74 2.63 -9.20 -6.44
CA ILE A 74 3.02 -9.43 -7.84
C ILE A 74 3.23 -10.92 -8.11
N VAL A 75 3.94 -11.63 -7.23
CA VAL A 75 4.16 -13.09 -7.36
C VAL A 75 2.82 -13.83 -7.40
N TYR A 76 1.88 -13.44 -6.53
CA TYR A 76 0.54 -14.06 -6.49
C TYR A 76 -0.26 -13.80 -7.78
N LEU A 77 -0.14 -12.61 -8.36
CA LEU A 77 -0.76 -12.27 -9.66
C LEU A 77 -0.17 -13.09 -10.80
N ILE A 78 1.16 -13.20 -10.88
CA ILE A 78 1.83 -13.99 -11.93
C ILE A 78 1.43 -15.45 -11.81
N TRP A 79 1.42 -16.02 -10.60
CA TRP A 79 1.02 -17.41 -10.40
C TRP A 79 -0.46 -17.63 -10.72
N ALA A 80 -1.33 -16.67 -10.40
CA ALA A 80 -2.73 -16.72 -10.76
C ALA A 80 -2.96 -16.69 -12.29
N GLU A 81 -2.09 -16.01 -13.04
CA GLU A 81 -2.16 -15.98 -14.51
C GLU A 81 -1.61 -17.26 -15.13
N LEU A 82 -0.48 -17.76 -14.64
CA LEU A 82 0.11 -19.02 -15.10
C LEU A 82 -0.78 -20.23 -14.81
N ALA A 83 -1.48 -20.25 -13.67
CA ALA A 83 -2.38 -21.34 -13.31
C ALA A 83 -3.70 -21.37 -14.10
N LYS A 84 -3.96 -20.36 -14.94
CA LYS A 84 -5.15 -20.33 -15.81
C LYS A 84 -4.86 -20.83 -17.23
N ASN A 85 -3.61 -20.78 -17.67
CA ASN A 85 -3.16 -21.37 -18.95
C ASN A 85 -2.78 -22.84 -18.77
#